data_AF-A0A518G571-F1
#
_entry.id   AF-A0A518G571-F1
#
_cell.length_a   1.000
_cell.length_b   1.000
_cell.length_c   1.000
_cell.angle_alpha   90.00
_cell.angle_beta   90.00
_cell.angle_gamma   90.00
#
_symmetry.space_group_name_H-M   'P 1'
#
loop_
_entity.id
_entity.type
_entity.pdbx_description
1 polymer ?
#
loop_
_entity_poly.entity_id
_entity_poly.type
_entity_poly.pdbx_seq_one_letter_code
_entity_poly.pdbx_strand_id
1 'polypeptide(L)'
;MTQKKKSNPKKTSAPVLSAPTAQGDLSQTEMKVLKIFREYLMTPGQMLCLGNADIDSMKAALEKMTAEGLLIPDSFKGSYSLTKAGFQAMNEAK
;
A
#
# COMPACT_ATOMS: atom_id res chain seq x y z
N MET A 1 8.34 30.43 38.01
CA MET A 1 7.55 29.18 38.04
C MET A 1 8.17 28.20 37.06
N THR A 2 8.28 26.95 37.48
CA THR A 2 9.23 25.90 37.08
C THR A 2 8.91 25.25 35.73
N GLN A 3 9.94 24.78 35.01
CA GLN A 3 9.82 23.98 33.79
C GLN A 3 9.25 22.56 34.02
N LYS A 4 8.76 21.95 32.91
CA LYS A 4 9.01 20.55 32.46
C LYS A 4 7.95 19.45 32.77
N LYS A 5 7.33 18.91 31.71
CA LYS A 5 7.02 17.47 31.47
C LYS A 5 6.40 17.31 30.06
N LYS A 6 7.13 16.80 29.05
CA LYS A 6 7.49 15.41 28.71
C LYS A 6 6.42 14.65 27.89
N SER A 7 6.76 14.48 26.61
CA SER A 7 6.73 13.22 25.83
C SER A 7 5.40 12.53 25.55
N ASN A 8 5.03 12.44 24.26
CA ASN A 8 5.15 11.16 23.52
C ASN A 8 5.09 11.38 21.99
N PRO A 9 6.16 11.11 21.22
CA PRO A 9 6.04 10.89 19.79
C PRO A 9 5.52 9.45 19.61
N LYS A 10 4.32 9.27 19.05
CA LYS A 10 3.97 7.96 18.49
C LYS A 10 4.86 7.75 17.26
N LYS A 11 6.06 7.21 17.51
CA LYS A 11 6.76 6.32 16.60
C LYS A 11 5.76 5.23 16.21
N THR A 12 5.19 5.34 15.02
CA THR A 12 5.10 4.16 14.18
C THR A 12 6.17 4.38 13.14
N SER A 13 7.29 3.69 13.35
CA SER A 13 8.38 3.57 12.41
C SER A 13 7.81 3.04 11.10
N ALA A 14 7.51 3.91 10.14
CA ALA A 14 7.57 3.49 8.75
C ALA A 14 9.05 3.14 8.53
N PRO A 15 9.39 1.91 8.12
CA PRO A 15 10.73 1.67 7.65
C PRO A 15 10.96 2.67 6.51
N VAL A 16 12.01 3.47 6.65
CA VAL A 16 12.60 4.24 5.57
C VAL A 16 13.20 3.23 4.58
N LEU A 17 12.34 2.50 3.88
CA LEU A 17 12.74 1.71 2.73
C LEU A 17 12.66 2.65 1.55
N SER A 18 13.86 3.06 1.12
CA SER A 18 14.19 3.66 -0.16
C SER A 18 13.10 3.44 -1.19
N ALA A 19 12.49 4.53 -1.69
CA ALA A 19 11.57 4.47 -2.80
C ALA A 19 12.22 3.65 -3.93
N PRO A 20 11.73 2.43 -4.24
CA PRO A 20 12.12 1.77 -5.46
C PRO A 20 11.37 2.53 -6.55
N THR A 21 12.14 3.10 -7.48
CA THR A 21 11.65 3.44 -8.81
C THR A 21 10.75 2.32 -9.31
N ALA A 22 9.44 2.55 -9.35
CA ALA A 22 8.42 1.63 -9.89
C ALA A 22 8.53 1.56 -11.42
N GLN A 23 9.73 1.23 -11.90
CA GLN A 23 10.10 1.05 -13.30
C GLN A 23 10.62 -0.38 -13.46
N GLY A 24 9.77 -1.34 -13.13
CA GLY A 24 9.93 -2.73 -13.52
C GLY A 24 8.55 -3.19 -13.94
N ASP A 25 8.43 -3.75 -15.14
CA ASP A 25 7.19 -4.30 -15.69
C ASP A 25 6.37 -5.00 -14.58
N LEU A 26 5.26 -4.36 -14.19
CA LEU A 26 4.33 -4.95 -13.25
C LEU A 26 3.78 -6.24 -13.88
N SER A 27 3.78 -7.32 -13.13
CA SER A 27 3.16 -8.57 -13.57
C SER A 27 1.67 -8.34 -13.83
N GLN A 28 1.08 -9.18 -14.69
CA GLN A 28 -0.36 -9.12 -14.99
C GLN A 28 -1.22 -9.17 -13.72
N THR A 29 -0.78 -9.89 -12.69
CA THR A 29 -1.46 -9.98 -11.39
C THR A 29 -1.35 -8.67 -10.61
N GLU A 30 -0.20 -8.00 -10.63
CA GLU A 30 0.00 -6.69 -9.98
C GLU A 30 -0.82 -5.60 -10.67
N MET A 31 -0.87 -5.62 -12.01
CA MET A 31 -1.76 -4.75 -12.77
C MET A 31 -3.23 -4.99 -12.44
N LYS A 32 -3.66 -6.25 -12.27
CA LYS A 32 -5.04 -6.55 -11.84
C LYS A 32 -5.36 -5.93 -10.49
N VAL A 33 -4.45 -6.04 -9.52
CA VAL A 33 -4.60 -5.40 -8.20
C VAL A 33 -4.80 -3.90 -8.37
N LEU A 34 -3.90 -3.21 -9.09
CA LEU A 34 -4.03 -1.77 -9.34
C LEU A 34 -5.33 -1.40 -10.08
N LYS A 35 -5.79 -2.25 -11.00
CA LYS A 35 -7.06 -2.06 -11.71
C LYS A 35 -8.25 -2.09 -10.76
N ILE A 36 -8.28 -3.03 -9.81
CA ILE A 36 -9.32 -3.10 -8.79
C ILE A 36 -9.33 -1.80 -7.98
N PHE A 37 -8.17 -1.35 -7.48
CA PHE A 37 -8.08 -0.08 -6.76
C PHE A 37 -8.59 1.11 -7.58
N ARG A 38 -8.30 1.13 -8.89
CA ARG A 38 -8.81 2.14 -9.83
C ARG A 38 -10.32 2.06 -10.02
N GLU A 39 -10.89 0.86 -10.16
CA GLU A 39 -12.33 0.64 -10.31
C GLU A 39 -13.11 1.10 -9.08
N TYR A 40 -12.54 0.91 -7.89
CA TYR A 40 -13.10 1.42 -6.64
C TYR A 40 -12.78 2.91 -6.36
N LEU A 41 -12.15 3.62 -7.31
CA LEU A 41 -11.74 5.02 -7.20
C LEU A 41 -10.93 5.32 -5.92
N MET A 42 -10.14 4.36 -5.45
CA MET A 42 -9.39 4.47 -4.21
C MET A 42 -8.30 5.53 -4.31
N THR A 43 -8.28 6.44 -3.35
CA THR A 43 -7.22 7.44 -3.21
C THR A 43 -6.11 6.93 -2.31
N PRO A 44 -4.87 7.45 -2.44
CA PRO A 44 -3.77 7.02 -1.58
C PRO A 44 -4.11 7.23 -0.10
N GLY A 45 -3.92 6.19 0.70
CA GLY A 45 -4.26 6.14 2.12
C GLY A 45 -5.68 5.64 2.42
N GLN A 46 -6.49 5.33 1.40
CA GLN A 46 -7.76 4.64 1.62
C GLN A 46 -7.59 3.13 1.58
N MET A 47 -8.24 2.47 2.53
CA MET A 47 -8.25 1.02 2.65
C MET A 47 -9.27 0.42 1.68
N LEU A 48 -8.86 -0.62 0.98
CA LEU A 48 -9.73 -1.47 0.20
C LEU A 48 -9.74 -2.86 0.85
N CYS A 49 -10.92 -3.30 1.28
CA CYS A 49 -11.13 -4.68 1.71
C CYS A 49 -11.22 -5.56 0.47
N LEU A 50 -10.23 -6.43 0.27
CA LEU A 50 -10.28 -7.45 -0.78
C LEU A 50 -10.99 -8.70 -0.24
N GLY A 51 -11.68 -9.43 -1.11
CA GLY A 51 -12.26 -10.71 -0.75
C GLY A 51 -11.17 -11.76 -0.50
N ASN A 52 -11.43 -12.75 0.36
CA ASN A 52 -10.46 -13.82 0.63
C ASN A 52 -10.01 -14.56 -0.64
N ALA A 53 -10.91 -14.72 -1.62
CA ALA A 53 -10.59 -15.36 -2.91
C ALA A 53 -9.62 -14.52 -3.78
N ASP A 54 -9.82 -13.20 -3.80
CA ASP A 54 -8.94 -12.25 -4.49
C ASP A 54 -7.56 -12.19 -3.83
N ILE A 55 -7.53 -12.18 -2.50
CA ILE A 55 -6.30 -12.21 -1.71
C ILE A 55 -5.53 -13.49 -2.00
N ASP A 56 -6.17 -14.65 -1.98
CA ASP A 56 -5.49 -15.92 -2.21
C ASP A 56 -4.94 -16.00 -3.66
N SER A 57 -5.74 -15.57 -4.64
CA SER A 57 -5.37 -15.55 -6.05
C SER A 57 -4.23 -14.57 -6.38
N MET A 58 -4.11 -13.49 -5.62
CA MET A 58 -3.13 -12.42 -5.87
C MET A 58 -2.14 -12.25 -4.72
N LYS A 59 -2.05 -13.23 -3.81
CA LYS A 59 -1.29 -13.13 -2.55
C LYS A 59 0.16 -12.73 -2.79
N ALA A 60 0.83 -13.44 -3.70
CA ALA A 60 2.22 -13.18 -4.05
C ALA A 60 2.43 -11.76 -4.60
N ALA A 61 1.48 -11.26 -5.41
CA ALA A 61 1.51 -9.90 -5.94
C ALA A 61 1.28 -8.86 -4.82
N LEU A 62 0.31 -9.09 -3.93
CA LEU A 62 0.04 -8.21 -2.79
C LEU A 62 1.23 -8.13 -1.84
N GLU A 63 1.89 -9.26 -1.55
CA GLU A 63 3.10 -9.31 -0.72
C GLU A 63 4.27 -8.57 -1.40
N LYS A 64 4.46 -8.77 -2.71
CA LYS A 64 5.51 -8.08 -3.49
C LYS A 64 5.26 -6.57 -3.55
N MET A 65 4.06 -6.14 -3.93
CA MET A 65 3.68 -4.72 -3.96
C MET A 65 3.74 -4.07 -2.58
N THR A 66 3.50 -4.83 -1.51
CA THR A 66 3.70 -4.38 -0.13
C THR A 66 5.19 -4.19 0.17
N ALA A 67 6.03 -5.15 -0.21
CA ALA A 67 7.48 -5.08 -0.04
C ALA A 67 8.10 -3.92 -0.85
N GLU A 68 7.54 -3.62 -2.02
CA GLU A 68 7.93 -2.48 -2.86
C GLU A 68 7.35 -1.13 -2.40
N GLY A 69 6.51 -1.13 -1.35
CA GLY A 69 5.93 0.08 -0.78
C GLY A 69 4.82 0.71 -1.64
N LEU A 70 4.24 -0.04 -2.59
CA LEU A 70 3.08 0.36 -3.39
C LEU A 70 1.76 0.18 -2.61
N LEU A 71 1.72 -0.83 -1.74
CA LEU A 71 0.58 -1.14 -0.88
C LEU A 71 1.01 -1.19 0.58
N ILE A 72 0.06 -0.93 1.48
CA ILE A 72 0.21 -1.14 2.92
C ILE A 72 -0.87 -2.11 3.39
N PRO A 73 -0.52 -3.25 3.98
CA PRO A 73 -1.50 -4.12 4.61
C PRO A 73 -2.06 -3.39 5.83
N ASP A 74 -3.39 -3.32 5.90
CA ASP A 74 -4.07 -2.69 7.03
C ASP A 74 -4.32 -3.72 8.15
N SER A 75 -4.70 -3.23 9.34
CA SER A 75 -4.94 -4.09 10.50
C SER A 75 -6.21 -4.94 10.34
N PHE A 76 -7.09 -4.56 9.42
CA PHE A 76 -8.29 -5.30 9.11
C PHE A 76 -7.96 -6.45 8.14
N LYS A 77 -8.26 -7.70 8.54
CA LYS A 77 -7.92 -8.91 7.77
C LYS A 77 -8.32 -8.77 6.30
N GLY A 78 -7.32 -8.77 5.42
CA GLY A 78 -7.53 -8.71 3.97
C GLY A 78 -7.74 -7.32 3.40
N SER A 79 -7.46 -6.27 4.18
CA SER A 79 -7.53 -4.89 3.71
C SER A 79 -6.14 -4.40 3.32
N TYR A 80 -6.07 -3.74 2.17
CA TYR A 80 -4.85 -3.14 1.66
C TYR A 80 -5.13 -1.68 1.33
N SER A 81 -4.22 -0.81 1.72
CA SER A 81 -4.29 0.62 1.45
C SER A 81 -3.27 0.99 0.39
N LEU A 82 -3.69 1.79 -0.59
CA LEU A 82 -2.80 2.25 -1.65
C LEU A 82 -1.84 3.32 -1.10
N THR A 83 -0.56 3.25 -1.43
CA THR A 83 0.37 4.35 -1.12
C THR A 83 0.34 5.41 -2.22
N LYS A 84 0.97 6.57 -1.98
CA LYS A 84 1.18 7.55 -3.05
C LYS A 84 1.96 6.97 -4.23
N ALA A 85 2.93 6.10 -3.95
CA ALA A 85 3.71 5.41 -4.98
C ALA A 85 2.84 4.40 -5.76
N GLY A 86 2.02 3.61 -5.05
CA GLY A 86 1.07 2.70 -5.69
C GLY A 86 0.03 3.44 -6.55
N PHE A 87 -0.44 4.60 -6.10
CA PHE A 87 -1.36 5.45 -6.87
C PHE A 87 -0.71 6.00 -8.14
N GLN A 88 0.56 6.40 -8.05
CA GLN A 88 1.32 6.86 -9.20
C GLN A 88 1.52 5.71 -10.21
N ALA A 89 1.96 4.53 -9.74
CA ALA A 89 2.10 3.34 -10.57
C ALA A 89 0.77 2.94 -11.25
N MET A 90 -0.36 3.07 -10.54
CA MET A 90 -1.70 2.84 -11.09
C MET A 90 -2.05 3.80 -12.23
N ASN A 91 -1.65 5.07 -12.14
CA ASN A 91 -1.87 6.06 -13.19
C ASN A 91 -0.91 5.90 -14.37
N GLU A 92 0.29 5.39 -14.13
CA GLU A 92 1.28 5.08 -15.17
C GLU A 92 0.97 3.78 -15.91
N ALA A 93 0.30 2.82 -15.24
CA ALA A 93 -0.27 1.61 -15.84
C ALA A 93 -1.51 1.95 -16.69
N LYS A 94 -1.28 2.61 -17.84
CA LYS A 94 -2.31 3.05 -18.77
C LYS A 94 -2.68 1.99 -19.80
#